data_AF-A0A939UGM0-F1
#
_entry.id   AF-A0A939UGM0-F1
#
_cell.length_a   1.000
_cell.length_b   1.000
_cell.length_c   1.000
_cell.angle_alpha   90.00
_cell.angle_beta   90.00
_cell.angle_gamma   90.00
#
_symmetry.space_group_name_H-M   'P 1'
#
loop_
_entity.id
_entity.type
_entity.pdbx_description
1 polymer ?
#
loop_
_entity_poly.entity_id
_entity_poly.type
_entity_poly.pdbx_seq_one_letter_code
_entity_poly.pdbx_strand_id
1 'polypeptide(L)'
;VSEKNTRHIQGETIAERYNVIAVYKDGMERSMKANEYNVYHDTEMEYVRAGVTIRARVDESISCSTYYYRIPHRMTSISLIADPKRNYNYGEALDLSDGMIQVSFGDFSLDGENALPLENYYFYFSGYDPTKPTNEKIAKQSLRINIEDASFTLDVNVKPLPDTLISVKATDIKLKDSADMIMLDRDYTLGELAQNIGSYLNITFRYTVGKDDFAVSPETYASLPLHSYVAVVLTNDEGVPIKTYNIYRSGDGNDDGVVNESDVIYWKKAIIRKKENDKCSFLFDKNNDNQYTLTDYVLLMEELGKETE
;
A
#
# COMPACT_ATOMS: atom_id res chain seq x y z
N VAL A 1 -3.89 47.69 -23.86
CA VAL A 1 -2.69 47.01 -24.41
C VAL A 1 -3.15 45.76 -25.14
N SER A 2 -2.71 45.51 -26.37
CA SER A 2 -2.91 44.23 -27.05
C SER A 2 -1.57 43.66 -27.48
N GLU A 3 -1.28 42.42 -27.06
CA GLU A 3 -0.05 41.71 -27.43
C GLU A 3 -0.17 41.20 -28.86
N LYS A 4 0.83 41.51 -29.71
CA LYS A 4 0.82 41.03 -31.11
C LYS A 4 1.58 39.73 -31.31
N ASN A 5 2.41 39.27 -30.37
CA ASN A 5 3.16 38.01 -30.48
C ASN A 5 3.65 37.52 -29.11
N THR A 6 3.11 36.40 -28.62
CA THR A 6 3.44 35.78 -27.33
C THR A 6 4.74 34.95 -27.32
N ARG A 7 5.54 34.95 -28.39
CA ARG A 7 6.62 33.95 -28.54
C ARG A 7 8.05 34.44 -28.42
N HIS A 8 8.36 35.72 -28.46
CA HIS A 8 9.75 36.18 -28.35
C HIS A 8 9.82 37.47 -27.54
N ILE A 9 10.31 37.40 -26.30
CA ILE A 9 10.77 38.56 -25.55
C ILE A 9 12.18 38.24 -25.03
N GLN A 10 13.19 38.38 -25.89
CA GLN A 10 14.56 38.65 -25.43
C GLN A 10 15.38 39.31 -26.56
N GLY A 11 16.20 40.30 -26.18
CA GLY A 11 17.29 40.88 -26.98
C GLY A 11 17.23 42.39 -27.27
N GLU A 12 16.08 43.04 -27.17
CA GLU A 12 15.89 44.46 -27.51
C GLU A 12 15.08 45.18 -26.42
N THR A 13 15.18 46.51 -26.35
CA THR A 13 14.43 47.33 -25.40
C THR A 13 12.93 47.06 -25.49
N ILE A 14 12.36 46.57 -24.39
CA ILE A 14 10.97 46.08 -24.23
C ILE A 14 9.90 47.11 -24.69
N ALA A 15 10.23 48.40 -24.65
CA ALA A 15 9.39 49.49 -25.14
C ALA A 15 9.08 49.44 -26.65
N GLU A 16 9.79 48.65 -27.46
CA GLU A 16 9.52 48.56 -28.91
C GLU A 16 8.49 47.48 -29.28
N ARG A 17 8.09 46.63 -28.31
CA ARG A 17 7.22 45.47 -28.57
C ARG A 17 5.79 45.62 -28.07
N TYR A 18 5.50 46.65 -27.29
CA TYR A 18 4.15 46.97 -26.84
C TYR A 18 3.55 48.11 -27.66
N ASN A 19 2.35 47.89 -28.20
CA ASN A 19 1.52 49.00 -28.66
C ASN A 19 0.79 49.58 -27.44
N VAL A 20 1.37 50.65 -26.88
CA VAL A 20 0.78 51.36 -25.74
C VAL A 20 -0.21 52.37 -26.28
N ILE A 21 -1.48 52.20 -25.91
CA ILE A 21 -2.57 53.10 -26.29
C ILE A 21 -2.98 53.87 -25.04
N ALA A 22 -2.91 55.20 -25.09
CA ALA A 22 -3.40 56.08 -24.05
C ALA A 22 -4.75 56.66 -24.44
N VAL A 23 -5.65 56.74 -23.46
CA VAL A 23 -6.91 57.47 -23.57
C VAL A 23 -6.69 58.87 -23.00
N TYR A 24 -6.83 59.90 -23.83
CA TYR A 24 -6.61 61.29 -23.42
C TYR A 24 -7.89 61.90 -22.83
N LYS A 25 -7.79 63.07 -22.18
CA LYS A 25 -8.94 63.76 -21.55
C LYS A 25 -10.08 64.10 -22.54
N ASP A 26 -9.77 64.14 -23.83
CA ASP A 26 -10.74 64.30 -24.92
C ASP A 26 -11.47 62.99 -25.28
N GLY A 27 -11.17 61.89 -24.58
CA GLY A 27 -11.73 60.56 -24.81
C GLY A 27 -11.10 59.82 -26.00
N MET A 28 -10.14 60.41 -26.71
CA MET A 28 -9.52 59.78 -27.87
C MET A 28 -8.39 58.83 -27.47
N GLU A 29 -8.33 57.69 -28.16
CA GLU A 29 -7.23 56.73 -28.06
C GLU A 29 -6.10 57.12 -29.02
N ARG A 30 -4.87 57.21 -28.51
CA ARG A 30 -3.68 57.44 -29.34
C ARG A 30 -2.53 56.54 -28.92
N SER A 31 -1.75 56.08 -29.90
CA SER A 31 -0.56 55.27 -29.66
C SER A 31 0.57 56.15 -29.10
N MET A 32 1.20 55.70 -28.01
CA MET A 32 2.34 56.37 -27.39
C MET A 32 3.66 55.91 -28.02
N LYS A 33 4.60 56.82 -28.17
CA LYS A 33 5.97 56.51 -28.61
C LYS A 33 6.78 55.93 -27.45
N ALA A 34 7.77 55.08 -27.76
CA ALA A 34 8.62 54.41 -26.77
C ALA A 34 9.32 55.35 -25.77
N ASN A 35 9.59 56.60 -26.16
CA ASN A 35 10.19 57.63 -25.30
C ASN A 35 9.19 58.37 -24.40
N GLU A 36 7.89 58.11 -24.51
CA GLU A 36 6.83 58.78 -23.74
C GLU A 36 6.39 57.99 -22.51
N TYR A 37 6.90 56.76 -22.32
CA TYR A 37 6.55 55.90 -21.20
C TYR A 37 7.75 55.11 -20.65
N ASN A 38 7.52 54.51 -19.48
CA ASN A 38 8.39 53.56 -18.79
C ASN A 38 7.62 52.26 -18.59
N VAL A 39 8.31 51.13 -18.72
CA VAL A 39 7.78 49.80 -18.42
C VAL A 39 8.51 49.28 -17.20
N TYR A 40 7.76 48.90 -16.17
CA TYR A 40 8.27 48.28 -14.95
C TYR A 40 7.78 46.84 -14.89
N HIS A 41 8.66 45.93 -14.52
CA HIS A 41 8.31 44.55 -14.20
C HIS A 41 8.05 44.44 -12.72
N ASP A 42 6.87 43.95 -12.38
CA ASP A 42 6.54 43.54 -11.03
C ASP A 42 6.81 42.04 -10.93
N THR A 43 7.87 41.69 -10.21
CA THR A 43 8.24 40.32 -9.88
C THR A 43 7.75 39.97 -8.48
N GLU A 44 6.52 40.33 -8.13
CA GLU A 44 5.88 39.66 -7.00
C GLU A 44 5.77 38.17 -7.35
N MET A 45 6.47 37.35 -6.56
CA MET A 45 6.68 35.93 -6.79
C MET A 45 5.39 35.13 -6.61
N GLU A 46 4.51 35.20 -7.60
CA GLU A 46 3.53 34.16 -7.85
C GLU A 46 4.04 33.43 -9.10
N TYR A 47 4.50 32.17 -8.94
CA TYR A 47 5.20 31.32 -9.92
C TYR A 47 4.52 31.15 -11.31
N VAL A 48 3.45 31.89 -11.59
CA VAL A 48 2.56 31.75 -12.74
C VAL A 48 2.16 33.11 -13.36
N ARG A 49 2.54 34.26 -12.79
CA ARG A 49 2.12 35.59 -13.27
C ARG A 49 3.23 36.62 -13.15
N ALA A 50 3.54 37.29 -14.26
CA ALA A 50 4.36 38.50 -14.23
C ALA A 50 3.43 39.72 -14.38
N GLY A 51 3.60 40.71 -13.51
CA GLY A 51 2.97 42.02 -13.68
C GLY A 51 3.84 42.91 -14.56
N VAL A 52 3.25 43.59 -15.54
CA VAL A 52 3.88 44.74 -16.18
C VAL A 52 3.08 45.99 -15.86
N THR A 53 3.77 46.97 -15.26
CA THR A 53 3.23 48.30 -15.01
C THR A 53 3.82 49.27 -16.02
N ILE A 54 2.97 49.92 -16.80
CA ILE A 54 3.38 50.96 -17.75
C ILE A 54 3.05 52.31 -17.12
N ARG A 55 4.03 53.23 -17.04
CA ARG A 55 3.82 54.61 -16.56
C ARG A 55 4.24 55.62 -17.62
N ALA A 56 3.42 56.62 -17.88
CA ALA A 56 3.82 57.73 -18.74
C ALA A 56 4.96 58.53 -18.08
N ARG A 57 5.93 59.01 -18.88
CA ARG A 57 7.08 59.80 -18.38
C ARG A 57 6.75 61.27 -18.10
N VAL A 58 5.64 61.76 -18.66
CA VAL A 58 5.38 63.21 -18.80
C VAL A 58 4.64 63.78 -17.58
N ASP A 59 4.02 62.94 -16.74
CA ASP A 59 3.29 63.38 -15.55
C ASP A 59 3.07 62.21 -14.57
N GLU A 60 3.48 62.36 -13.31
CA GLU A 60 3.30 61.35 -12.24
C GLU A 60 1.85 61.24 -11.73
N SER A 61 0.97 62.19 -12.11
CA SER A 61 -0.45 62.21 -11.70
C SER A 61 -1.39 61.38 -12.58
N ILE A 62 -0.85 60.62 -13.54
CA ILE A 62 -1.62 59.78 -14.46
C ILE A 62 -1.98 58.44 -13.78
N SER A 63 -3.27 58.10 -13.79
CA SER A 63 -3.76 56.79 -13.33
C SER A 63 -3.17 55.67 -14.20
N CYS A 64 -2.37 54.80 -13.59
CA CYS A 64 -1.72 53.67 -14.27
C CYS A 64 -2.51 52.38 -14.01
N SER A 65 -2.73 51.59 -15.06
CA SER A 65 -3.30 50.25 -14.94
C SER A 65 -2.19 49.21 -15.11
N THR A 66 -2.04 48.33 -14.12
CA THR A 66 -1.15 47.16 -14.24
C THR A 66 -1.81 46.10 -15.10
N TYR A 67 -1.10 45.60 -16.10
CA TYR A 67 -1.55 44.46 -16.89
C TYR A 67 -0.78 43.22 -16.46
N TYR A 68 -1.53 42.18 -16.07
CA TYR A 68 -0.97 40.89 -15.73
C TYR A 68 -1.01 39.98 -16.96
N TYR A 69 0.12 39.37 -17.28
CA TYR A 69 0.19 38.34 -18.31
C TYR A 69 0.85 37.08 -17.74
N ARG A 70 0.44 35.93 -18.27
CA ARG A 70 1.05 34.65 -17.93
C ARG A 70 2.29 34.49 -18.79
N ILE A 71 3.47 34.50 -18.17
CA ILE A 71 4.68 33.99 -18.82
C ILE A 71 4.61 32.47 -18.70
N PRO A 72 4.47 31.73 -19.82
CA PRO A 72 4.56 30.28 -19.75
C PRO A 72 6.02 29.89 -19.52
N HIS A 73 6.41 29.73 -18.25
CA HIS A 73 7.70 29.13 -17.92
C HIS A 73 7.68 27.67 -18.38
N ARG A 74 8.53 27.34 -19.36
CA ARG A 74 8.69 25.95 -19.81
C ARG A 74 9.86 25.35 -19.08
N MET A 75 9.56 24.32 -18.29
CA MET A 75 10.60 23.53 -17.66
C MET A 75 11.41 22.79 -18.73
N THR A 76 12.74 22.92 -18.66
CA THR A 76 13.68 22.28 -19.59
C THR A 76 14.25 20.99 -19.04
N SER A 77 14.41 20.88 -17.73
CA SER A 77 14.86 19.65 -17.09
C SER A 77 14.32 19.48 -15.67
N ILE A 78 14.12 18.22 -15.31
CA ILE A 78 13.87 17.76 -13.94
C ILE A 78 14.93 16.70 -13.65
N SER A 79 15.55 16.77 -12.48
CA SER A 79 16.43 15.70 -12.02
C SER A 79 16.22 15.45 -10.54
N LEU A 80 16.36 14.20 -10.12
CA LEU A 80 16.36 13.83 -8.70
C LEU A 80 17.75 14.13 -8.12
N ILE A 81 17.80 14.90 -7.05
CA ILE A 81 19.04 15.28 -6.36
C ILE A 81 19.15 14.67 -4.96
N ALA A 82 18.03 14.26 -4.37
CA ALA A 82 17.99 13.42 -3.18
C ALA A 82 16.94 12.32 -3.36
N ASP A 83 17.31 11.08 -3.04
CA ASP A 83 16.46 9.91 -3.18
C ASP A 83 15.45 9.80 -2.02
N PRO A 84 14.14 9.73 -2.31
CA PRO A 84 13.14 9.38 -1.29
C PRO A 84 13.21 7.88 -0.97
N LYS A 85 12.41 7.46 0.02
CA LYS A 85 12.18 6.04 0.29
C LYS A 85 11.61 5.33 -0.94
N ARG A 86 12.26 4.25 -1.36
CA ARG A 86 11.86 3.44 -2.52
C ARG A 86 11.30 2.06 -2.18
N ASN A 87 11.41 1.62 -0.92
CA ASN A 87 10.95 0.30 -0.50
C ASN A 87 9.94 0.43 0.64
N TYR A 88 8.76 -0.13 0.44
CA TYR A 88 7.61 -0.04 1.31
C TYR A 88 7.15 -1.43 1.72
N ASN A 89 6.59 -1.55 2.91
CA ASN A 89 5.84 -2.72 3.33
C ASN A 89 4.39 -2.62 2.80
N TYR A 90 3.69 -3.76 2.73
CA TYR A 90 2.28 -3.77 2.38
C TYR A 90 1.46 -2.87 3.32
N GLY A 91 0.57 -2.06 2.75
CA GLY A 91 -0.26 -1.08 3.47
C GLY A 91 0.48 0.15 3.98
N GLU A 92 1.80 0.25 3.78
CA GLU A 92 2.57 1.40 4.22
C GLU A 92 2.27 2.64 3.36
N ALA A 93 2.04 3.78 4.02
CA ALA A 93 1.79 5.04 3.32
C ALA A 93 3.03 5.49 2.52
N LEU A 94 2.78 6.18 1.41
CA LEU A 94 3.84 6.80 0.60
C LEU A 94 4.57 7.86 1.45
N ASP A 95 5.89 7.86 1.43
CA ASP A 95 6.74 8.76 2.20
C ASP A 95 7.86 9.30 1.30
N LEU A 96 7.78 10.58 0.96
CA LEU A 96 8.71 11.25 0.04
C LEU A 96 9.52 12.35 0.73
N SER A 97 9.48 12.40 2.07
CA SER A 97 10.03 13.47 2.89
C SER A 97 11.52 13.75 2.65
N ASP A 98 12.30 12.71 2.38
CA ASP A 98 13.74 12.81 2.07
C ASP A 98 14.05 13.11 0.59
N GLY A 99 13.03 13.11 -0.27
CA GLY A 99 13.20 13.29 -1.71
C GLY A 99 13.30 14.76 -2.11
N MET A 100 14.27 15.09 -2.97
CA MET A 100 14.40 16.42 -3.55
C MET A 100 14.66 16.34 -5.05
N ILE A 101 14.04 17.25 -5.79
CA ILE A 101 14.27 17.43 -7.22
C ILE A 101 14.89 18.80 -7.49
N GLN A 102 15.70 18.86 -8.53
CA GLN A 102 16.14 20.11 -9.11
C GLN A 102 15.38 20.34 -10.43
N VAL A 103 14.75 21.51 -10.54
CA VAL A 103 14.05 21.94 -11.74
C VAL A 103 14.80 23.08 -12.43
N SER A 104 14.82 23.08 -13.75
CA SER A 104 15.41 24.16 -14.55
C SER A 104 14.40 24.66 -15.58
N PHE A 105 14.35 25.99 -15.77
CA PHE A 105 13.47 26.65 -16.73
C PHE A 105 14.29 27.22 -17.88
N GLY A 106 13.73 27.15 -19.10
CA GLY A 106 14.47 27.43 -20.32
C GLY A 106 14.73 28.90 -20.61
N ASP A 107 14.02 29.83 -19.97
CA ASP A 107 14.02 31.23 -20.37
C ASP A 107 14.76 32.20 -19.45
N PHE A 108 14.93 31.94 -18.16
CA PHE A 108 15.81 32.76 -17.31
C PHE A 108 16.25 31.94 -16.10
N SER A 109 17.54 31.99 -15.77
CA SER A 109 18.01 31.58 -14.46
C SER A 109 17.34 32.48 -13.41
N LEU A 110 16.34 31.97 -12.71
CA LEU A 110 16.24 32.31 -11.30
C LEU A 110 17.58 31.87 -10.72
N ASP A 111 18.43 32.85 -10.39
CA ASP A 111 19.68 32.61 -9.70
C ASP A 111 19.34 31.95 -8.35
N GLY A 112 19.39 30.61 -8.34
CA GLY A 112 19.02 29.79 -7.21
C GLY A 112 18.86 28.35 -7.65
N GLU A 113 19.61 27.45 -7.01
CA GLU A 113 19.36 26.01 -7.10
C GLU A 113 17.91 25.75 -6.66
N ASN A 114 16.99 25.56 -7.62
CA ASN A 114 15.58 25.29 -7.34
C ASN A 114 15.41 23.83 -6.91
N ALA A 115 15.98 23.51 -5.75
CA ALA A 115 15.75 22.28 -5.03
C ALA A 115 14.35 22.34 -4.40
N LEU A 116 13.45 21.49 -4.87
CA LEU A 116 12.10 21.38 -4.34
C LEU A 116 11.95 20.03 -3.63
N PRO A 117 11.42 20.00 -2.40
CA PRO A 117 11.09 18.74 -1.73
C PRO A 117 9.96 18.05 -2.50
N LEU A 118 10.00 16.72 -2.61
CA LEU A 118 8.97 15.96 -3.30
C LEU A 118 7.60 16.02 -2.62
N GLU A 119 7.50 16.43 -1.35
CA GLU A 119 6.20 16.63 -0.69
C GLU A 119 5.55 18.00 -0.99
N ASN A 120 6.14 18.78 -1.90
CA ASN A 120 5.59 20.08 -2.25
C ASN A 120 4.18 19.96 -2.86
N TYR A 121 3.26 20.80 -2.40
CA TYR A 121 1.84 20.76 -2.74
C TYR A 121 1.54 20.97 -4.23
N TYR A 122 2.47 21.54 -5.01
CA TYR A 122 2.33 21.69 -6.46
C TYR A 122 2.38 20.36 -7.22
N PHE A 123 2.77 19.27 -6.57
CA PHE A 123 2.95 17.97 -7.21
C PHE A 123 1.72 17.08 -7.05
N TYR A 124 1.39 16.39 -8.15
CA TYR A 124 0.35 15.37 -8.15
C TYR A 124 0.97 14.01 -8.41
N PHE A 125 0.80 13.12 -7.45
CA PHE A 125 1.32 11.75 -7.44
C PHE A 125 0.25 10.76 -7.86
N SER A 126 0.63 9.78 -8.68
CA SER A 126 -0.26 8.66 -9.03
C SER A 126 0.53 7.38 -9.31
N GLY A 127 -0.14 6.24 -9.23
CA GLY A 127 0.44 4.93 -9.55
C GLY A 127 1.01 4.16 -8.35
N TYR A 128 1.03 4.76 -7.15
CA TYR A 128 1.30 4.04 -5.90
C TYR A 128 0.01 3.44 -5.32
N ASP A 129 0.01 2.13 -5.12
CA ASP A 129 -1.04 1.39 -4.42
C ASP A 129 -0.36 0.45 -3.41
N PRO A 130 -0.35 0.82 -2.12
CA PRO A 130 0.34 0.02 -1.09
C PRO A 130 -0.36 -1.31 -0.81
N THR A 131 -1.56 -1.53 -1.34
CA THR A 131 -2.40 -2.71 -1.09
C THR A 131 -2.60 -3.58 -2.32
N LYS A 132 -2.03 -3.19 -3.46
CA LYS A 132 -2.22 -3.86 -4.74
C LYS A 132 -1.90 -5.36 -4.61
N PRO A 133 -2.84 -6.26 -4.90
CA PRO A 133 -2.60 -7.70 -4.86
C PRO A 133 -1.47 -8.06 -5.83
N THR A 134 -0.49 -8.81 -5.34
CA THR A 134 0.63 -9.28 -6.14
C THR A 134 1.03 -10.68 -5.72
N ASN A 135 1.29 -11.54 -6.70
CA ASN A 135 1.84 -12.87 -6.47
C ASN A 135 3.38 -12.85 -6.49
N GLU A 136 3.99 -11.67 -6.60
CA GLU A 136 5.44 -11.48 -6.68
C GLU A 136 6.03 -11.16 -5.29
N LYS A 137 7.24 -11.69 -5.02
CA LYS A 137 7.98 -11.44 -3.78
C LYS A 137 8.32 -9.96 -3.53
N ILE A 138 8.29 -9.13 -4.57
CA ILE A 138 8.41 -7.67 -4.54
C ILE A 138 7.59 -7.15 -5.70
N ALA A 139 6.55 -6.34 -5.45
CA ALA A 139 5.79 -5.68 -6.50
C ALA A 139 6.44 -4.36 -6.88
N LYS A 140 6.94 -4.27 -8.11
CA LYS A 140 7.43 -3.01 -8.68
C LYS A 140 6.27 -2.14 -9.10
N GLN A 141 6.32 -0.86 -8.73
CA GLN A 141 5.35 0.15 -9.10
C GLN A 141 6.07 1.38 -9.65
N SER A 142 5.50 1.99 -10.68
CA SER A 142 6.02 3.24 -11.24
C SER A 142 5.15 4.40 -10.75
N LEU A 143 5.69 5.18 -9.82
CA LEU A 143 5.10 6.41 -9.33
C LEU A 143 5.27 7.49 -10.40
N ARG A 144 4.17 8.07 -10.87
CA ARG A 144 4.19 9.22 -11.78
C ARG A 144 4.05 10.51 -10.99
N ILE A 145 4.99 11.42 -11.21
CA ILE A 145 5.07 12.72 -10.56
C ILE A 145 4.78 13.77 -11.62
N ASN A 146 3.72 14.55 -11.43
CA ASN A 146 3.31 15.58 -12.38
C ASN A 146 3.56 16.97 -11.79
N ILE A 147 4.18 17.82 -12.61
CA ILE A 147 4.54 19.20 -12.30
C ILE A 147 4.12 20.04 -13.50
N GLU A 148 3.02 20.78 -13.37
CA GLU A 148 2.39 21.54 -14.47
C GLU A 148 2.25 20.74 -15.79
N ASP A 149 3.05 21.06 -16.81
CA ASP A 149 3.05 20.48 -18.15
C ASP A 149 4.06 19.35 -18.34
N ALA A 150 4.77 18.95 -17.28
CA ALA A 150 5.76 17.89 -17.30
C ALA A 150 5.42 16.75 -16.33
N SER A 151 5.98 15.58 -16.61
CA SER A 151 5.91 14.44 -15.71
C SER A 151 7.16 13.60 -15.79
N PHE A 152 7.56 13.01 -14.66
CA PHE A 152 8.59 11.98 -14.63
C PHE A 152 8.13 10.80 -13.76
N THR A 153 8.86 9.69 -13.85
CA THR A 153 8.53 8.45 -13.14
C THR A 153 9.63 8.05 -12.18
N LEU A 154 9.22 7.53 -11.03
CA LEU A 154 10.08 6.94 -10.03
C LEU A 154 9.62 5.50 -9.78
N ASP A 155 10.54 4.55 -9.89
CA ASP A 155 10.23 3.17 -9.51
C ASP A 155 10.35 2.98 -8.00
N VAL A 156 9.30 2.43 -7.41
CA VAL A 156 9.21 2.03 -6.01
C VAL A 156 8.83 0.56 -5.92
N ASN A 157 9.16 -0.04 -4.78
CA ASN A 157 8.93 -1.44 -4.49
C ASN A 157 8.00 -1.54 -3.29
N VAL A 158 6.91 -2.29 -3.44
CA VAL A 158 6.07 -2.70 -2.32
C VAL A 158 6.36 -4.17 -2.05
N LYS A 159 6.85 -4.46 -0.85
CA LYS A 159 6.95 -5.85 -0.40
C LYS A 159 5.53 -6.41 -0.32
N PRO A 160 5.32 -7.67 -0.71
CA PRO A 160 4.03 -8.32 -0.57
C PRO A 160 3.61 -8.23 0.89
N LEU A 161 2.31 -8.38 1.13
CA LEU A 161 1.81 -8.68 2.48
C LEU A 161 2.74 -9.76 3.02
N PRO A 162 3.46 -9.52 4.14
CA PRO A 162 4.35 -10.52 4.64
C PRO A 162 3.54 -11.81 4.74
N ASP A 163 4.10 -12.92 4.23
CA ASP A 163 3.66 -14.28 4.53
C ASP A 163 3.92 -14.55 6.02
N THR A 164 3.46 -13.65 6.88
CA THR A 164 3.31 -13.86 8.29
C THR A 164 2.05 -14.69 8.42
N LEU A 165 2.26 -16.00 8.37
CA LEU A 165 1.87 -16.80 9.52
C LEU A 165 2.10 -15.93 10.75
N ILE A 166 1.02 -15.45 11.36
CA ILE A 166 1.09 -14.98 12.73
C ILE A 166 1.71 -16.16 13.46
N SER A 167 2.95 -16.00 13.93
CA SER A 167 3.43 -16.82 15.04
C SER A 167 2.44 -16.53 16.15
N VAL A 168 1.38 -17.35 16.22
CA VAL A 168 0.57 -17.43 17.41
C VAL A 168 1.56 -17.97 18.41
N LYS A 169 2.00 -17.12 19.33
CA LYS A 169 2.70 -17.56 20.53
C LYS A 169 1.68 -18.26 21.43
N ALA A 170 0.98 -19.25 20.89
CA ALA A 170 0.38 -20.31 21.66
C ALA A 170 1.46 -21.39 21.69
N THR A 171 1.76 -21.90 22.86
CA THR A 171 2.48 -23.17 22.99
C THR A 171 1.78 -24.32 22.23
N ASP A 172 0.55 -24.09 21.77
CA ASP A 172 -0.46 -25.11 21.46
C ASP A 172 -0.97 -25.16 19.99
N ILE A 173 -0.61 -24.19 19.13
CA ILE A 173 -1.14 -24.11 17.75
C ILE A 173 0.00 -24.17 16.74
N LYS A 174 0.08 -25.27 15.98
CA LYS A 174 1.07 -25.47 14.90
C LYS A 174 0.40 -25.35 13.53
N LEU A 175 0.93 -24.46 12.69
CA LEU A 175 0.52 -24.33 11.29
C LEU A 175 1.51 -25.12 10.42
N LYS A 176 1.00 -26.02 9.57
CA LYS A 176 1.83 -26.83 8.65
C LYS A 176 1.63 -26.28 7.23
N ASP A 177 2.61 -25.51 6.75
CA ASP A 177 2.57 -24.75 5.47
C ASP A 177 2.25 -25.58 4.23
N SER A 178 2.43 -26.91 4.27
CA SER A 178 2.19 -27.78 3.12
C SER A 178 0.75 -28.27 2.97
N ALA A 179 -0.19 -27.94 3.89
CA ALA A 179 -1.47 -28.65 3.98
C ALA A 179 -2.73 -27.81 4.28
N ASP A 180 -2.69 -26.48 4.28
CA ASP A 180 -3.86 -25.63 4.62
C ASP A 180 -4.57 -26.10 5.90
N MET A 181 -3.78 -26.32 6.95
CA MET A 181 -4.20 -27.04 8.15
C MET A 181 -3.75 -26.38 9.46
N ILE A 182 -4.64 -26.40 10.45
CA ILE A 182 -4.37 -26.08 11.85
C ILE A 182 -4.29 -27.39 12.63
N MET A 183 -3.17 -27.62 13.34
CA MET A 183 -3.02 -28.76 14.23
C MET A 183 -3.10 -28.31 15.70
N LEU A 184 -4.03 -28.92 16.44
CA LEU A 184 -4.26 -28.71 17.86
C LEU A 184 -3.52 -29.79 18.67
N ASP A 185 -2.78 -29.37 19.68
CA ASP A 185 -1.98 -30.26 20.55
C ASP A 185 -2.71 -30.74 21.81
N ARG A 186 -3.85 -30.11 22.12
CA ARG A 186 -4.82 -30.46 23.15
C ARG A 186 -6.25 -30.25 22.64
N ASP A 187 -7.22 -30.74 23.41
CA ASP A 187 -8.63 -30.58 23.06
C ASP A 187 -9.01 -29.10 23.17
N TYR A 188 -9.71 -28.62 22.15
CA TYR A 188 -10.22 -27.26 22.06
C TYR A 188 -11.68 -27.28 21.62
N THR A 189 -12.44 -26.36 22.17
CA THR A 189 -13.77 -26.03 21.67
C THR A 189 -13.73 -24.87 20.69
N LEU A 190 -14.76 -24.75 19.86
CA LEU A 190 -14.92 -23.66 18.90
C LEU A 190 -14.90 -22.28 19.57
N GLY A 191 -15.56 -22.14 20.73
CA GLY A 191 -15.59 -20.89 21.48
C GLY A 191 -14.21 -20.49 22.02
N GLU A 192 -13.44 -21.45 22.55
CA GLU A 192 -12.08 -21.20 23.02
C GLU A 192 -11.14 -20.79 21.88
N LEU A 193 -11.20 -21.49 20.75
CA LEU A 193 -10.39 -21.12 19.59
C LEU A 193 -10.77 -19.73 19.09
N ALA A 194 -12.06 -19.46 18.90
CA ALA A 194 -12.55 -18.15 18.45
C ALA A 194 -12.09 -17.00 19.34
N GLN A 195 -12.09 -17.17 20.67
CA GLN A 195 -11.56 -16.15 21.59
C GLN A 195 -10.05 -15.97 21.44
N ASN A 196 -9.31 -17.07 21.29
CA ASN A 196 -7.85 -17.04 21.22
C ASN A 196 -7.33 -16.42 19.93
N ILE A 197 -7.98 -16.65 18.78
CA ILE A 197 -7.50 -16.17 17.48
C ILE A 197 -8.31 -15.00 16.91
N GLY A 198 -9.59 -14.86 17.27
CA GLY A 198 -10.48 -13.81 16.75
C GLY A 198 -10.14 -12.39 17.23
N SER A 199 -9.33 -12.25 18.28
CA SER A 199 -8.80 -10.94 18.71
C SER A 199 -7.68 -10.42 17.83
N TYR A 200 -7.07 -11.28 17.00
CA TYR A 200 -5.94 -10.95 16.14
C TYR A 200 -6.29 -10.96 14.65
N LEU A 201 -7.36 -11.65 14.27
CA LEU A 201 -7.71 -11.93 12.88
C LEU A 201 -9.21 -11.80 12.63
N ASN A 202 -9.57 -11.29 11.45
CA ASN A 202 -10.93 -11.41 10.94
C ASN A 202 -11.15 -12.84 10.43
N ILE A 203 -11.99 -13.59 11.14
CA ILE A 203 -12.24 -15.00 10.84
C ILE A 203 -13.73 -15.32 10.86
N THR A 204 -14.09 -16.32 10.07
CA THR A 204 -15.37 -17.02 10.16
C THR A 204 -15.11 -18.52 10.28
N PHE A 205 -16.08 -19.26 10.82
CA PHE A 205 -15.98 -20.70 10.93
C PHE A 205 -16.98 -21.37 10.00
N ARG A 206 -16.56 -22.48 9.41
CA ARG A 206 -17.42 -23.32 8.57
C ARG A 206 -17.43 -24.74 9.08
N TYR A 207 -18.55 -25.42 8.88
CA TYR A 207 -18.71 -26.82 9.21
C TYR A 207 -19.20 -27.58 7.97
N THR A 208 -18.42 -28.56 7.55
CA THR A 208 -18.67 -29.33 6.32
C THR A 208 -18.97 -30.78 6.65
N VAL A 209 -20.13 -31.27 6.22
CA VAL A 209 -20.51 -32.70 6.32
C VAL A 209 -21.02 -33.18 4.98
N GLY A 210 -20.34 -34.17 4.42
CA GLY A 210 -20.68 -34.69 3.09
C GLY A 210 -20.50 -33.62 2.01
N LYS A 211 -21.62 -33.12 1.47
CA LYS A 211 -21.63 -32.04 0.47
C LYS A 211 -22.11 -30.70 1.02
N ASP A 212 -22.61 -30.71 2.25
CA ASP A 212 -23.20 -29.53 2.85
C ASP A 212 -22.14 -28.79 3.66
N ASP A 213 -22.17 -27.45 3.56
CA ASP A 213 -21.14 -26.58 4.10
C ASP A 213 -21.80 -25.30 4.62
N PHE A 214 -21.75 -25.11 5.93
CA PHE A 214 -22.50 -24.07 6.64
C PHE A 214 -21.57 -23.17 7.43
N ALA A 215 -21.90 -21.88 7.52
CA ALA A 215 -21.24 -20.99 8.48
C ALA A 215 -21.69 -21.36 9.91
N VAL A 216 -20.75 -21.38 10.84
CA VAL A 216 -21.00 -21.70 12.25
C VAL A 216 -20.61 -20.53 13.11
N SER A 217 -21.54 -20.12 13.98
CA SER A 217 -21.31 -19.07 14.97
C SER A 217 -20.61 -19.67 16.20
N PRO A 218 -19.42 -19.17 16.58
CA PRO A 218 -18.71 -19.62 17.77
C PRO A 218 -19.44 -19.24 19.07
N GLU A 219 -20.34 -18.26 19.05
CA GLU A 219 -21.20 -17.93 20.18
C GLU A 219 -22.30 -18.96 20.39
N THR A 220 -22.89 -19.46 19.29
CA THR A 220 -23.98 -20.44 19.33
C THR A 220 -23.47 -21.84 19.61
N TYR A 221 -22.32 -22.19 19.03
CA TYR A 221 -21.72 -23.52 19.10
C TYR A 221 -20.41 -23.51 19.90
N ALA A 222 -20.35 -22.69 20.95
CA ALA A 222 -19.13 -22.45 21.74
C ALA A 222 -18.49 -23.75 22.26
N SER A 223 -19.29 -24.76 22.61
CA SER A 223 -18.82 -26.04 23.16
C SER A 223 -18.52 -27.11 22.10
N LEU A 224 -18.61 -26.80 20.81
CA LEU A 224 -18.37 -27.77 19.73
C LEU A 224 -16.88 -28.19 19.76
N PRO A 225 -16.56 -29.48 19.94
CA PRO A 225 -15.19 -29.97 19.81
C PRO A 225 -14.68 -29.71 18.38
N LEU A 226 -13.39 -29.43 18.26
CA LEU A 226 -12.78 -29.10 16.98
C LEU A 226 -12.14 -30.32 16.32
N HIS A 227 -12.57 -30.60 15.09
CA HIS A 227 -12.14 -31.72 14.26
C HIS A 227 -12.22 -31.33 12.77
N SER A 228 -11.91 -32.26 11.85
CA SER A 228 -11.70 -31.92 10.44
C SER A 228 -12.90 -31.36 9.68
N TYR A 229 -14.11 -31.50 10.22
CA TYR A 229 -15.29 -30.89 9.62
C TYR A 229 -15.40 -29.40 9.92
N VAL A 230 -14.68 -28.90 10.94
CA VAL A 230 -14.60 -27.47 11.25
C VAL A 230 -13.39 -26.87 10.52
N ALA A 231 -13.63 -25.75 9.84
CA ALA A 231 -12.58 -24.97 9.21
C ALA A 231 -12.61 -23.52 9.69
N VAL A 232 -11.41 -22.93 9.84
CA VAL A 232 -11.22 -21.49 10.02
C VAL A 232 -11.07 -20.85 8.65
N VAL A 233 -11.88 -19.86 8.36
CA VAL A 233 -11.80 -19.06 7.14
C VAL A 233 -11.32 -17.67 7.52
N LEU A 234 -10.10 -17.34 7.09
CA LEU A 234 -9.57 -15.99 7.18
C LEU A 234 -10.29 -15.10 6.17
N THR A 235 -10.75 -13.93 6.61
CA THR A 235 -11.44 -12.96 5.74
C THR A 235 -10.72 -11.61 5.73
N ASN A 236 -10.90 -10.85 4.66
CA ASN A 236 -10.51 -9.42 4.66
C ASN A 236 -11.52 -8.59 5.48
N ASP A 237 -11.29 -7.28 5.56
CA ASP A 237 -12.17 -6.33 6.27
C ASP A 237 -13.58 -6.22 5.68
N GLU A 238 -13.76 -6.67 4.43
CA GLU A 238 -15.06 -6.73 3.74
C GLU A 238 -15.78 -8.07 3.97
N GLY A 239 -15.19 -8.98 4.76
CA GLY A 239 -15.75 -10.32 5.02
C GLY A 239 -15.55 -11.32 3.88
N VAL A 240 -14.72 -11.00 2.88
CA VAL A 240 -14.41 -11.88 1.76
C VAL A 240 -13.38 -12.93 2.18
N PRO A 241 -13.63 -14.24 1.94
CA PRO A 241 -12.67 -15.31 2.23
C PRO A 241 -11.34 -15.13 1.49
N ILE A 242 -10.24 -15.14 2.23
CA ILE A 242 -8.86 -15.12 1.72
C ILE A 242 -8.32 -16.55 1.68
N LYS A 243 -8.48 -17.28 2.79
CA LYS A 243 -7.88 -18.61 2.95
C LYS A 243 -8.68 -19.44 3.96
N THR A 244 -8.76 -20.73 3.70
CA THR A 244 -9.43 -21.71 4.57
C THR A 244 -8.41 -22.67 5.13
N TYR A 245 -8.51 -22.96 6.43
CA TYR A 245 -7.70 -23.93 7.13
C TYR A 245 -8.59 -24.96 7.80
N ASN A 246 -8.40 -26.23 7.48
CA ASN A 246 -9.07 -27.32 8.19
C ASN A 246 -8.39 -27.54 9.55
N ILE A 247 -9.18 -27.88 10.56
CA ILE A 247 -8.68 -28.05 11.93
C ILE A 247 -8.57 -29.54 12.24
N TYR A 248 -7.47 -29.94 12.86
CA TYR A 248 -7.27 -31.32 13.31
C TYR A 248 -6.68 -31.34 14.70
N ARG A 249 -6.97 -32.43 15.41
CA ARG A 249 -6.46 -32.69 16.75
C ARG A 249 -5.39 -33.77 16.69
N SER A 250 -4.17 -33.46 17.12
CA SER A 250 -3.05 -34.43 17.12
C SER A 250 -3.37 -35.59 18.08
N GLY A 251 -3.36 -36.81 17.56
CA GLY A 251 -3.77 -38.00 18.30
C GLY A 251 -5.25 -38.34 18.15
N ASP A 252 -6.09 -37.47 17.61
CA ASP A 252 -7.49 -37.83 17.35
C ASP A 252 -7.54 -38.69 16.09
N GLY A 253 -7.63 -40.00 16.28
CA GLY A 253 -7.56 -40.97 15.21
C GLY A 253 -8.91 -41.25 14.56
N ASN A 254 -10.00 -40.91 15.26
CA ASN A 254 -11.36 -41.11 14.81
C ASN A 254 -12.00 -39.81 14.24
N ASP A 255 -11.34 -38.67 14.43
CA ASP A 255 -11.74 -37.33 13.99
C ASP A 255 -13.02 -36.79 14.66
N ASP A 256 -13.18 -37.02 15.97
CA ASP A 256 -14.28 -36.52 16.79
C ASP A 256 -13.96 -35.27 17.63
N GLY A 257 -12.71 -34.82 17.58
CA GLY A 257 -12.17 -33.62 18.21
C GLY A 257 -11.63 -33.84 19.62
N VAL A 258 -11.59 -35.07 20.12
CA VAL A 258 -11.18 -35.39 21.50
C VAL A 258 -10.25 -36.61 21.52
N VAL A 259 -9.09 -36.48 22.15
CA VAL A 259 -8.19 -37.64 22.32
C VAL A 259 -8.63 -38.51 23.49
N ASN A 260 -9.07 -39.73 23.20
CA ASN A 260 -9.60 -40.67 24.19
C ASN A 260 -9.31 -42.15 23.83
N GLU A 261 -9.88 -43.09 24.59
CA GLU A 261 -9.63 -44.53 24.39
C GLU A 261 -10.06 -45.06 23.01
N SER A 262 -11.02 -44.40 22.37
CA SER A 262 -11.52 -44.80 21.06
C SER A 262 -10.48 -44.57 19.95
N ASP A 263 -9.50 -43.70 20.17
CA ASP A 263 -8.42 -43.39 19.22
C ASP A 263 -7.34 -44.46 19.17
N VAL A 264 -7.15 -45.19 20.27
CA VAL A 264 -6.09 -46.20 20.43
C VAL A 264 -6.13 -47.24 19.31
N ILE A 265 -7.32 -47.63 18.85
CA ILE A 265 -7.44 -48.60 17.75
C ILE A 265 -6.94 -48.04 16.42
N TYR A 266 -7.09 -46.73 16.19
CA TYR A 266 -6.59 -46.06 15.00
C TYR A 266 -5.07 -45.90 15.07
N TRP A 267 -4.52 -45.58 16.24
CA TRP A 267 -3.07 -45.52 16.45
C TRP A 267 -2.41 -46.88 16.19
N LYS A 268 -2.97 -47.95 16.78
CA LYS A 268 -2.48 -49.32 16.55
C LYS A 268 -2.53 -49.70 15.08
N LYS A 269 -3.63 -49.39 14.39
CA LYS A 269 -3.78 -49.64 12.95
C LYS A 269 -2.75 -48.86 12.13
N ALA A 270 -2.49 -47.60 12.47
CA ALA A 270 -1.51 -46.76 11.77
C ALA A 270 -0.11 -47.37 11.87
N ILE A 271 0.35 -47.69 13.08
CA ILE A 271 1.69 -48.26 13.34
C ILE A 271 1.89 -49.60 12.64
N ILE A 272 0.88 -50.48 12.68
CA ILE A 272 0.96 -51.81 12.05
C ILE A 272 1.05 -51.70 10.52
N ARG A 273 0.36 -50.72 9.91
CA ARG A 273 0.29 -50.59 8.46
C ARG A 273 1.55 -50.01 7.83
N LYS A 274 2.40 -49.28 8.58
CA LYS A 274 3.64 -48.62 8.11
C LYS A 274 3.52 -47.97 6.72
N LYS A 275 2.36 -47.39 6.39
CA LYS A 275 2.20 -46.63 5.16
C LYS A 275 2.56 -45.20 5.46
N GLU A 276 3.82 -44.83 5.24
CA GLU A 276 4.36 -43.47 5.44
C GLU A 276 3.56 -42.38 4.68
N ASN A 277 2.65 -42.77 3.78
CA ASN A 277 1.82 -41.89 2.96
C ASN A 277 0.30 -42.05 3.16
N ASP A 278 -0.16 -42.57 4.30
CA ASP A 278 -1.60 -42.55 4.59
C ASP A 278 -2.06 -41.12 4.83
N LYS A 279 -3.25 -40.75 4.32
CA LYS A 279 -3.73 -39.35 4.30
C LYS A 279 -3.87 -38.72 5.69
N CYS A 280 -3.87 -39.53 6.75
CA CYS A 280 -4.01 -39.09 8.13
C CYS A 280 -2.75 -39.36 8.98
N SER A 281 -1.61 -39.69 8.36
CA SER A 281 -0.34 -39.98 9.05
C SER A 281 0.10 -38.83 9.98
N PHE A 282 -0.22 -37.59 9.60
CA PHE A 282 0.08 -36.40 10.40
C PHE A 282 -0.66 -36.33 11.74
N LEU A 283 -1.77 -37.07 11.91
CA LEU A 283 -2.47 -37.15 13.20
C LEU A 283 -1.68 -37.97 14.22
N PHE A 284 -0.82 -38.87 13.74
CA PHE A 284 -0.08 -39.82 14.57
C PHE A 284 1.40 -39.45 14.74
N ASP A 285 1.82 -38.30 14.21
CA ASP A 285 3.15 -37.71 14.37
C ASP A 285 3.08 -36.68 15.52
N LYS A 286 3.16 -37.17 16.77
CA LYS A 286 2.93 -36.37 17.98
C LYS A 286 4.15 -35.50 18.29
N ASN A 287 5.35 -36.00 18.02
CA ASN A 287 6.58 -35.25 18.23
C ASN A 287 6.91 -34.28 17.07
N ASN A 288 6.17 -34.35 15.95
CA ASN A 288 6.29 -33.52 14.76
C ASN A 288 7.68 -33.65 14.09
N ASP A 289 8.24 -34.87 14.07
CA ASP A 289 9.47 -35.20 13.37
C ASP A 289 9.25 -35.63 11.91
N ASN A 290 7.98 -35.57 11.44
CA ASN A 290 7.49 -36.02 10.14
C ASN A 290 7.58 -37.54 9.94
N GLN A 291 7.71 -38.30 11.01
CA GLN A 291 7.57 -39.74 11.04
C GLN A 291 6.53 -40.09 12.12
N TYR A 292 5.75 -41.13 11.90
CA TYR A 292 4.91 -41.67 12.97
C TYR A 292 5.47 -43.03 13.35
N THR A 293 6.02 -43.11 14.56
CA THR A 293 6.80 -44.24 15.05
C THR A 293 6.22 -44.78 16.35
N LEU A 294 6.90 -45.77 16.94
CA LEU A 294 6.57 -46.21 18.31
C LEU A 294 6.78 -45.08 19.33
N THR A 295 7.66 -44.11 19.06
CA THR A 295 7.86 -42.95 19.93
C THR A 295 6.58 -42.12 20.03
N ASP A 296 5.94 -41.83 18.90
CA ASP A 296 4.68 -41.08 18.86
C ASP A 296 3.56 -41.83 19.55
N TYR A 297 3.51 -43.15 19.37
CA TYR A 297 2.54 -44.00 20.07
C TYR A 297 2.68 -43.91 21.58
N VAL A 298 3.92 -43.96 22.09
CA VAL A 298 4.19 -43.83 23.53
C VAL A 298 3.73 -42.46 24.03
N LEU A 299 4.07 -41.38 23.32
CA LEU A 299 3.64 -40.02 23.69
C LEU A 299 2.10 -39.87 23.71
N LEU A 300 1.41 -40.50 22.77
CA LEU A 300 -0.05 -40.52 22.72
C LEU A 300 -0.68 -41.35 23.84
N MET A 301 -0.06 -42.46 24.23
CA MET A 301 -0.52 -43.29 25.36
C MET A 301 -0.25 -42.62 26.71
N GLU A 302 0.86 -41.90 26.84
CA GLU A 302 1.19 -41.07 28.01
C GLU A 302 0.14 -39.97 28.21
N GLU A 303 -0.33 -39.33 27.14
CA GLU A 303 -1.40 -38.32 27.19
C GLU A 303 -2.73 -38.89 27.71
N LEU A 304 -3.04 -40.16 27.39
CA LEU A 304 -4.20 -40.87 27.93
C LEU A 304 -4.01 -41.35 29.38
N GLY A 305 -2.82 -41.16 29.97
CA GLY A 305 -2.49 -41.66 31.31
C GLY A 305 -2.44 -43.19 31.40
N LYS A 306 -2.17 -43.88 30.29
CA LYS A 306 -2.07 -45.35 30.25
C LYS A 306 -0.62 -45.79 30.21
N GLU A 307 -0.24 -46.72 31.09
CA GLU A 307 1.06 -47.39 31.00
C GLU A 307 1.09 -48.25 29.72
N THR A 308 2.19 -48.16 28.96
CA THR A 308 2.42 -48.97 27.76
C THR A 308 2.82 -50.38 28.17
N GLU A 309 1.84 -51.30 28.21
CA GLU A 309 2.06 -52.76 28.34
C GLU A 309 2.49 -53.41 27.00
#